data_AF-A0AAJ4ELA6-F1
#
_entry.id   AF-A0AAJ4ELA6-F1
#
_cell.length_a   1.000
_cell.length_b   1.000
_cell.length_c   1.000
_cell.angle_alpha   90.00
_cell.angle_beta   90.00
_cell.angle_gamma   90.00
#
_symmetry.space_group_name_H-M   'P 1'
#
loop_
_entity.id
_entity.type
_entity.pdbx_description
1 polymer ?
#
loop_
_entity_poly.entity_id
_entity_poly.type
_entity_poly.pdbx_seq_one_letter_code
_entity_poly.pdbx_strand_id
1 'polypeptide(L)'
;MKIDENICLISHCEETKLLVDRMTLFCVEHSKRFFAFWSRYEVDSELDNMLEIDEEFQKEFFTDMVYDFCYEDIEEWKKINTPPIKNKQKKKRKTKNESR
;
A
#
# COMPACT_ATOMS: atom_id res chain seq x y z
N MET A 1 -4.37 -26.38 -19.48
CA MET A 1 -3.49 -25.25 -19.09
C MET A 1 -3.92 -24.79 -17.71
N LYS A 2 -3.02 -24.84 -16.73
CA LYS A 2 -3.28 -24.29 -15.39
C LYS A 2 -3.28 -22.76 -15.52
N ILE A 3 -4.28 -22.10 -14.95
CA ILE A 3 -4.38 -20.65 -14.95
C ILE A 3 -3.20 -20.11 -14.15
N ASP A 4 -2.38 -19.30 -14.81
CA ASP A 4 -1.25 -18.60 -14.20
C ASP A 4 -1.72 -17.86 -12.95
N GLU A 5 -1.17 -18.26 -11.81
CA GLU A 5 -1.47 -17.69 -10.49
C GLU A 5 -0.87 -16.29 -10.45
N ASN A 6 -1.62 -15.32 -10.97
CA ASN A 6 -1.26 -13.92 -10.92
C ASN A 6 -1.09 -13.48 -9.45
N ILE A 7 0.08 -12.93 -9.14
CA ILE A 7 0.51 -12.53 -7.79
C ILE A 7 0.05 -11.08 -7.54
N CYS A 8 -0.55 -10.81 -6.38
CA CYS A 8 -0.84 -9.43 -5.95
C CYS A 8 0.45 -8.76 -5.45
N LEU A 9 0.73 -7.54 -5.92
CA LEU A 9 1.94 -6.80 -5.54
C LEU A 9 2.02 -6.40 -4.06
N ILE A 10 0.90 -6.43 -3.32
CA ILE A 10 0.86 -6.00 -1.91
C ILE A 10 1.25 -7.16 -0.99
N SER A 11 2.37 -6.97 -0.29
CA SER A 11 3.07 -8.01 0.49
C SER A 11 2.34 -8.51 1.74
N HIS A 12 1.32 -7.80 2.22
CA HIS A 12 0.55 -8.17 3.40
C HIS A 12 -0.84 -8.74 3.05
N CYS A 13 -1.07 -9.10 1.79
CA CYS A 13 -2.25 -9.85 1.38
C CYS A 13 -2.11 -11.31 1.88
N GLU A 14 -2.65 -11.60 3.07
CA GLU A 14 -2.47 -12.90 3.77
C GLU A 14 -3.00 -14.11 3.01
N GLU A 15 -3.98 -13.90 2.13
CA GLU A 15 -4.39 -14.88 1.13
C GLU A 15 -3.96 -14.35 -0.23
N THR A 16 -3.09 -15.07 -0.93
CA THR A 16 -2.95 -15.00 -2.39
C THR A 16 -4.32 -15.35 -2.98
N LYS A 17 -5.29 -14.44 -2.91
CA LYS A 17 -6.59 -14.64 -3.53
C LYS A 17 -6.37 -14.55 -5.02
N LEU A 18 -6.27 -15.74 -5.60
CA LEU A 18 -6.05 -16.17 -6.99
C LEU A 18 -7.02 -15.57 -8.04
N LEU A 19 -7.56 -14.39 -7.79
CA LEU A 19 -8.45 -13.66 -8.68
C LEU A 19 -7.83 -12.29 -8.91
N VAL A 20 -6.74 -12.30 -9.66
CA VAL A 20 -6.25 -11.08 -10.32
C VAL A 20 -7.00 -11.03 -11.64
N ASP A 21 -7.70 -9.92 -11.86
CA ASP A 21 -8.26 -9.64 -13.17
C ASP A 21 -7.09 -9.62 -14.17
N ARG A 22 -7.23 -10.26 -15.34
CA ARG A 22 -6.12 -10.40 -16.30
C ARG A 22 -5.54 -9.05 -16.76
N MET A 23 -6.25 -7.97 -16.47
CA MET A 23 -5.88 -6.60 -16.79
C MET A 23 -5.36 -5.79 -15.59
N THR A 24 -5.23 -6.37 -14.38
CA THR A 24 -4.83 -5.63 -13.18
C THR A 24 -3.64 -6.28 -12.46
N LEU A 25 -2.86 -5.48 -11.74
CA LEU A 25 -1.69 -5.93 -10.96
C LEU A 25 -2.06 -6.36 -9.52
N PHE A 26 -3.36 -6.33 -9.21
CA PHE A 26 -3.87 -6.39 -7.86
C PHE A 26 -4.96 -7.48 -7.74
N CYS A 27 -5.11 -8.07 -6.55
CA CYS A 27 -6.29 -8.89 -6.27
C CYS A 27 -7.56 -8.01 -6.32
N VAL A 28 -8.73 -8.62 -6.50
CA VAL A 28 -10.03 -7.91 -6.59
C VAL A 28 -10.21 -6.81 -5.54
N GLU A 29 -9.86 -7.07 -4.28
CA GLU A 29 -10.03 -6.09 -3.20
C GLU A 29 -9.07 -4.89 -3.34
N HIS A 30 -7.81 -5.15 -3.68
CA HIS A 30 -6.84 -4.07 -3.93
C HIS A 30 -7.13 -3.34 -5.24
N SER A 31 -7.68 -3.99 -6.26
CA SER A 31 -8.15 -3.29 -7.47
C SER A 31 -9.25 -2.27 -7.14
N LYS A 32 -10.24 -2.63 -6.32
CA LYS A 32 -11.29 -1.69 -5.88
C LYS A 32 -10.69 -0.48 -5.14
N ARG A 33 -9.74 -0.73 -4.23
CA ARG A 33 -9.07 0.33 -3.47
C ARG A 33 -8.17 1.19 -4.36
N PHE A 34 -7.48 0.59 -5.33
CA PHE A 34 -6.69 1.31 -6.32
C PHE A 34 -7.57 2.23 -7.18
N PHE A 35 -8.73 1.76 -7.67
CA PHE A 35 -9.64 2.64 -8.42
C PHE A 35 -10.20 3.78 -7.57
N ALA A 36 -10.47 3.53 -6.28
CA ALA A 36 -10.86 4.59 -5.34
C ALA A 36 -9.70 5.57 -5.07
N PHE A 37 -8.46 5.09 -4.98
CA PHE A 37 -7.25 5.91 -4.93
C PHE A 37 -7.12 6.77 -6.19
N TRP A 38 -7.19 6.16 -7.37
CA TRP A 38 -7.13 6.82 -8.66
C TRP A 38 -8.20 7.89 -8.81
N SER A 39 -9.44 7.62 -8.40
CA SER A 39 -10.54 8.59 -8.51
C SER A 39 -10.35 9.89 -7.71
N ARG A 40 -9.39 9.92 -6.77
CA ARG A 40 -9.03 11.14 -6.03
C ARG A 40 -8.10 12.05 -6.81
N TYR A 41 -7.46 11.55 -7.87
CA TYR A 41 -6.60 12.36 -8.73
C TYR A 41 -7.46 13.07 -9.77
N GLU A 42 -7.45 14.40 -9.74
CA GLU A 42 -7.96 15.19 -10.84
C GLU A 42 -6.93 15.15 -11.98
N VAL A 43 -7.30 14.47 -13.07
CA VAL A 43 -6.53 14.48 -14.31
C VAL A 43 -7.02 15.68 -15.12
N ASP A 44 -6.17 16.68 -15.30
CA ASP A 44 -6.49 17.81 -16.17
C ASP A 44 -6.39 17.43 -17.65
N SER A 45 -6.91 18.29 -18.54
CA SER A 45 -6.98 18.01 -19.97
C SER A 45 -5.61 17.90 -20.65
N GLU A 46 -4.56 18.50 -20.08
CA GLU A 46 -3.20 18.41 -20.62
C GLU A 46 -2.60 17.05 -20.29
N LEU A 47 -2.73 16.64 -19.03
CA LEU A 47 -2.32 15.32 -18.56
C LEU A 47 -3.08 14.20 -19.27
N ASP A 48 -4.41 14.36 -19.45
CA ASP A 48 -5.25 13.40 -20.19
C ASP A 48 -4.77 13.25 -21.63
N ASN A 49 -4.43 14.36 -22.30
CA ASN A 49 -3.91 14.32 -23.66
C ASN A 49 -2.54 13.62 -23.74
N MET A 50 -1.63 13.88 -22.80
CA MET A 50 -0.33 13.20 -22.73
C MET A 50 -0.49 11.70 -22.51
N LEU A 51 -1.43 11.28 -21.66
CA LEU A 51 -1.75 9.87 -21.43
C LEU A 51 -2.29 9.16 -22.68
N GLU A 52 -2.91 9.87 -23.62
CA GLU A 52 -3.42 9.32 -24.87
C GLU A 52 -2.34 9.18 -25.96
N ILE A 53 -1.41 10.14 -26.05
CA ILE A 53 -0.49 10.26 -27.20
C ILE A 53 0.94 9.77 -26.91
N ASP A 54 1.35 9.71 -25.65
CA ASP A 54 2.71 9.35 -25.25
C ASP A 54 2.72 8.05 -24.43
N GLU A 55 3.10 6.95 -25.08
CA GLU A 55 3.15 5.62 -24.47
C GLU A 55 4.23 5.49 -23.38
N GLU A 56 5.34 6.22 -23.50
CA GLU A 56 6.42 6.21 -22.51
C GLU A 56 5.95 6.92 -21.24
N PHE A 57 5.41 8.13 -21.41
CA PHE A 57 4.80 8.89 -20.32
C PHE A 57 3.66 8.12 -19.66
N GLN A 58 2.78 7.50 -20.45
CA GLN A 58 1.68 6.70 -19.93
C GLN A 58 2.17 5.58 -19.01
N LYS A 59 3.23 4.86 -19.40
CA LYS A 59 3.81 3.78 -18.58
C LYS A 59 4.43 4.31 -17.31
N GLU A 60 5.20 5.39 -17.38
CA GLU A 60 5.80 6.03 -16.20
C GLU A 60 4.72 6.50 -15.23
N PHE A 61 3.70 7.20 -15.73
CA PHE A 61 2.58 7.69 -14.94
C PHE A 61 1.83 6.57 -14.20
N PHE A 62 1.46 5.49 -14.90
CA PHE A 62 0.80 4.35 -14.25
C PHE A 62 1.71 3.64 -13.26
N THR A 63 3.02 3.58 -13.52
CA THR A 63 4.01 3.01 -12.60
C THR A 63 4.06 3.80 -11.30
N ASP A 64 4.15 5.12 -11.38
CA ASP A 64 4.17 6.01 -10.22
C ASP A 64 2.88 5.90 -9.40
N MET A 65 1.73 5.87 -10.08
CA MET A 65 0.43 5.71 -9.42
C MET A 65 0.29 4.38 -8.67
N VAL A 66 0.85 3.30 -9.22
CA VAL A 66 0.92 1.99 -8.55
C VAL A 66 1.83 2.06 -7.32
N TYR A 67 2.96 2.74 -7.41
CA TYR A 67 3.88 2.92 -6.28
C TYR A 67 3.24 3.71 -5.14
N ASP A 68 2.62 4.83 -5.44
CA ASP A 68 1.95 5.69 -4.45
C ASP A 68 0.83 4.95 -3.72
N PHE A 69 0.00 4.22 -4.48
CA PHE A 69 -1.03 3.38 -3.89
C PHE A 69 -0.46 2.33 -2.93
N CYS A 70 0.59 1.61 -3.34
CA CYS A 70 1.22 0.59 -2.49
C CYS A 70 1.79 1.21 -1.22
N TYR A 71 2.36 2.41 -1.29
CA TYR A 71 2.88 3.13 -0.13
C TYR A 71 1.75 3.52 0.84
N GLU A 72 0.67 4.12 0.34
CA GLU A 72 -0.50 4.49 1.15
C GLU A 72 -1.09 3.27 1.85
N ASP A 73 -1.26 2.18 1.12
CA ASP A 73 -1.83 0.94 1.64
C ASP A 73 -0.96 0.30 2.74
N ILE A 74 0.37 0.28 2.56
CA ILE A 74 1.31 -0.17 3.59
C ILE A 74 1.25 0.71 4.84
N GLU A 75 1.16 2.03 4.69
CA GLU A 75 1.05 2.96 5.81
C GLU A 75 -0.27 2.80 6.58
N GLU A 76 -1.39 2.59 5.90
CA GLU A 76 -2.67 2.23 6.53
C GLU A 76 -2.56 0.92 7.30
N TRP A 77 -1.99 -0.11 6.67
CA TRP A 77 -1.80 -1.41 7.31
C TRP A 77 -0.94 -1.29 8.57
N LYS A 78 0.16 -0.53 8.52
CA LYS A 78 1.02 -0.27 9.69
C LYS A 78 0.27 0.45 10.80
N LYS A 79 -0.58 1.43 10.50
CA LYS A 79 -1.38 2.14 11.52
C LYS A 79 -2.32 1.20 12.28
N ILE A 80 -2.90 0.23 11.57
CA ILE A 80 -3.83 -0.76 12.15
C ILE A 80 -3.07 -1.83 12.94
N ASN A 81 -1.96 -2.33 12.40
CA ASN A 81 -1.28 -3.53 12.91
C ASN A 81 -0.05 -3.26 13.78
N THR A 82 0.44 -2.01 13.85
CA THR A 82 1.54 -1.66 14.75
C THR A 82 0.98 -1.35 16.14
N PRO A 83 1.31 -2.13 17.18
CA PRO A 83 0.83 -1.83 18.53
C PRO A 83 1.34 -0.47 18.98
N PRO A 84 0.54 0.32 19.73
CA PRO A 84 1.05 1.54 20.34
C PRO A 84 2.26 1.18 21.21
N ILE A 85 3.38 1.88 21.00
CA ILE A 85 4.59 1.72 21.78
C ILE A 85 4.19 1.93 23.24
N LYS A 86 4.07 0.84 24.01
CA LYS A 86 3.92 0.92 25.45
C LYS A 86 5.19 1.59 25.95
N ASN A 87 5.10 2.89 26.24
CA ASN A 87 6.09 3.60 27.02
C ASN A 87 6.30 2.78 28.29
N LYS A 88 7.37 1.98 28.31
CA LYS A 88 7.87 1.33 29.52
C LYS A 88 8.21 2.49 30.44
N GLN A 89 7.26 2.89 31.28
CA GLN A 89 7.52 3.77 32.41
C GLN A 89 8.75 3.19 33.08
N LYS A 90 9.87 3.92 32.97
CA LYS A 90 11.10 3.57 33.67
C LYS A 90 10.72 3.42 35.13
N LYS A 91 10.62 2.18 35.62
CA LYS A 91 10.43 1.89 37.04
C LYS A 91 11.57 2.64 37.74
N LYS A 92 11.24 3.74 38.44
CA LYS A 92 12.18 4.40 39.35
C LYS A 92 12.65 3.32 40.31
N ARG A 93 13.89 2.87 40.16
CA ARG A 93 14.59 2.09 41.19
C ARG A 93 14.64 3.01 42.41
N LYS A 94 13.77 2.78 43.40
CA LYS A 94 13.99 3.30 44.75
C LYS A 94 15.23 2.59 45.27
N THR A 95 16.37 3.28 45.25
CA THR A 95 17.55 2.87 46.00
C THR A 95 17.18 2.99 47.48
N LYS A 96 16.77 1.88 48.09
CA LYS A 96 16.77 1.72 49.55
C LYS A 96 18.24 1.62 49.96
N ASN A 97 18.82 2.71 50.43
CA ASN A 97 20.02 2.64 51.26
C ASN A 97 19.55 2.54 52.71
N GLU A 98 19.42 1.30 53.19
CA GLU A 98 19.35 0.98 54.61
C GLU A 98 20.78 0.74 55.10
N SER A 99 21.20 1.61 56.03
CA SER A 99 22.06 1.36 57.19
C SER A 99 23.39 0.62 57.04
N ARG A 100 24.48 1.31 57.36
CA ARG A 100 25.46 0.82 58.33
C ARG A 100 26.07 1.97 59.11
#